data_AF-A0A0L0G4S2-F1
#
_entry.id   AF-A0A0L0G4S2-F1
#
_cell.length_a   1.000
_cell.length_b   1.000
_cell.length_c   1.000
_cell.angle_alpha   90.00
_cell.angle_beta   90.00
_cell.angle_gamma   90.00
#
_symmetry.space_group_name_H-M   'P 1'
#
loop_
_entity.id
_entity.type
_entity.pdbx_description
1 polymer ?
#
loop_
_entity_poly.entity_id
_entity_poly.type
_entity_poly.pdbx_seq_one_letter_code
_entity_poly.pdbx_strand_id
1 'polypeptide(L)'
;MFDSTVLFTGNKSAVSNDWAPIIPEAFHYVTDEVTAETIQSVANTQKQYNVVKRENHIGGELHTRSNMAMVMDDISGYRSQLNKLSAVFNNSRHYSIFILLCGQQYTNVTPEVRKSMNAIITMGTDPVSERDRLYDEFFSFVPSKKLFIEIFNIVTATPFMALVGDRNVYGNNWRNRLFYYRAKPYPSSFKLGSHSFWESHYMRYNPKHNVELLRWA
;
A
#
# COMPACT_ATOMS: atom_id res chain seq x y z
N MET A 1 -21.39 -11.00 -0.75
CA MET A 1 -20.25 -10.47 0.03
C MET A 1 -19.08 -10.39 -0.94
N PHE A 2 -18.35 -9.28 -1.02
CA PHE A 2 -17.23 -9.22 -1.97
C PHE A 2 -16.14 -10.18 -1.52
N ASP A 3 -15.71 -11.05 -2.42
CA ASP A 3 -14.62 -12.00 -2.17
C ASP A 3 -13.26 -11.30 -2.02
N SER A 4 -13.15 -10.04 -2.43
CA SER A 4 -11.97 -9.22 -2.24
C SER A 4 -12.38 -7.81 -1.81
N THR A 5 -11.59 -7.18 -0.95
CA THR A 5 -11.89 -5.83 -0.45
C THR A 5 -10.69 -4.90 -0.60
N VAL A 6 -10.96 -3.61 -0.68
CA VAL A 6 -9.94 -2.55 -0.65
C VAL A 6 -10.14 -1.76 0.65
N LEU A 7 -9.05 -1.49 1.35
CA LEU A 7 -9.01 -0.54 2.45
C LEU A 7 -8.03 0.57 2.05
N PHE A 8 -8.52 1.80 2.02
CA PHE A 8 -7.70 2.97 1.70
C PHE A 8 -7.62 3.87 2.94
N THR A 9 -6.41 4.22 3.35
CA THR A 9 -6.18 5.22 4.41
C THR A 9 -5.45 6.41 3.85
N GLY A 10 -5.79 7.62 4.26
CA GLY A 10 -5.07 8.82 3.89
C GLY A 10 -5.49 10.02 4.73
N ASN A 11 -4.75 11.12 4.64
CA ASN A 11 -5.20 12.36 5.26
C ASN A 11 -6.53 12.83 4.63
N LYS A 12 -7.28 13.66 5.36
CA LYS A 12 -8.64 14.07 4.95
C LYS A 12 -8.69 14.70 3.56
N SER A 13 -7.67 15.49 3.20
CA SER A 13 -7.60 16.17 1.89
C SER A 13 -7.35 15.18 0.76
N ALA A 14 -6.40 14.25 0.93
CA ALA A 14 -6.07 13.25 -0.07
C ALA A 14 -7.27 12.34 -0.34
N VAL A 15 -7.92 11.88 0.73
CA VAL A 15 -9.12 11.03 0.68
C VAL A 15 -10.25 11.67 -0.14
N SER A 16 -10.52 12.97 0.04
CA SER A 16 -11.66 13.63 -0.61
C SER A 16 -11.37 14.17 -2.00
N ASN A 17 -10.16 14.68 -2.24
CA ASN A 17 -9.86 15.43 -3.47
C ASN A 17 -9.07 14.61 -4.49
N ASP A 18 -8.11 13.80 -4.03
CA ASP A 18 -7.17 13.11 -4.92
C ASP A 18 -7.62 11.69 -5.23
N TRP A 19 -8.09 10.96 -4.21
CA TRP A 19 -8.40 9.53 -4.33
C TRP A 19 -9.87 9.25 -4.63
N ALA A 20 -10.82 10.09 -4.21
CA ALA A 20 -12.26 9.86 -4.43
C ALA A 20 -12.68 9.62 -5.89
N PRO A 21 -12.06 10.27 -6.90
CA PRO A 21 -12.36 9.96 -8.30
C PRO A 21 -11.88 8.56 -8.75
N ILE A 22 -10.84 8.03 -8.09
CA ILE A 22 -10.12 6.80 -8.47
C ILE A 22 -10.56 5.61 -7.63
N ILE A 23 -10.89 5.79 -6.36
CA ILE A 23 -11.28 4.78 -5.39
C ILE A 23 -12.60 5.23 -4.72
N PRO A 24 -13.61 4.35 -4.56
CA PRO A 24 -14.87 4.77 -3.96
C PRO A 24 -14.71 5.15 -2.48
N GLU A 25 -15.28 6.30 -2.10
CA GLU A 25 -15.14 6.87 -0.75
C GLU A 25 -15.65 5.96 0.38
N ALA A 26 -16.53 5.00 0.08
CA ALA A 26 -17.02 4.03 1.06
C ALA A 26 -15.89 3.13 1.64
N PHE A 27 -14.72 3.13 1.02
CA PHE A 27 -13.54 2.36 1.43
C PHE A 27 -12.42 3.24 1.98
N HIS A 28 -12.67 4.54 2.11
CA HIS A 28 -11.69 5.50 2.60
C HIS A 28 -11.83 5.67 4.12
N TYR A 29 -10.70 5.63 4.80
CA TYR A 29 -10.60 5.88 6.22
C TYR A 29 -9.59 7.00 6.46
N VAL A 30 -9.96 8.01 7.23
CA VAL A 30 -9.07 9.13 7.51
C VAL A 30 -8.00 8.67 8.49
N THR A 31 -6.72 8.92 8.20
CA THR A 31 -5.58 8.37 8.96
C THR A 31 -5.65 8.66 10.47
N ASP A 32 -6.19 9.81 10.88
CA ASP A 32 -6.36 10.19 12.29
C ASP A 32 -7.34 9.27 13.05
N GLU A 33 -8.25 8.62 12.33
CA GLU A 33 -9.25 7.70 12.86
C GLU A 33 -8.78 6.23 12.80
N VAL A 34 -7.72 5.95 12.03
CA VAL A 34 -7.22 4.60 11.82
C VAL A 34 -6.16 4.30 12.88
N THR A 35 -6.47 3.48 13.88
CA THR A 35 -5.45 3.02 14.85
C THR A 35 -4.82 1.68 14.43
N ALA A 36 -3.66 1.35 15.01
CA ALA A 36 -3.04 0.04 14.78
C ALA A 36 -3.97 -1.11 15.20
N GLU A 37 -4.75 -0.91 16.26
CA GLU A 37 -5.72 -1.88 16.76
C GLU A 37 -6.84 -2.13 15.73
N THR A 38 -7.33 -1.08 15.06
CA THR A 38 -8.32 -1.20 13.97
C THR A 38 -7.76 -1.98 12.79
N ILE A 39 -6.55 -1.65 12.32
CA ILE A 39 -5.90 -2.37 11.21
C ILE A 39 -5.67 -3.85 11.58
N GLN A 40 -5.27 -4.12 12.83
CA GLN A 40 -5.07 -5.48 13.30
C GLN A 40 -6.38 -6.27 13.36
N SER A 41 -7.49 -5.64 13.76
CA SER A 41 -8.82 -6.24 13.71
C SER A 41 -9.24 -6.61 12.29
N VAL A 42 -9.01 -5.72 11.32
CA VAL A 42 -9.28 -5.97 9.89
C VAL A 42 -8.43 -7.15 9.37
N ALA A 43 -7.13 -7.17 9.68
CA ALA A 43 -6.24 -8.26 9.27
C ALA A 43 -6.65 -9.61 9.89
N ASN A 44 -7.07 -9.62 11.15
CA ASN A 44 -7.56 -10.82 11.83
C ASN A 44 -8.87 -11.32 11.23
N THR A 45 -9.79 -10.41 10.89
CA THR A 45 -11.04 -10.74 10.20
C THR A 45 -10.75 -11.38 8.84
N GLN A 46 -9.82 -10.80 8.06
CA GLN A 46 -9.39 -11.37 6.78
C GLN A 46 -8.80 -12.77 6.93
N LYS A 47 -7.96 -12.98 7.96
CA LYS A 47 -7.41 -14.28 8.31
C LYS A 47 -8.53 -15.30 8.59
N GLN A 48 -9.49 -14.95 9.44
CA GLN A 48 -10.61 -15.84 9.79
C GLN A 48 -11.45 -16.20 8.57
N TYR A 49 -11.75 -15.21 7.72
CA TYR A 49 -12.51 -15.45 6.50
C TYR A 49 -11.80 -16.43 5.57
N ASN A 50 -10.48 -16.32 5.44
CA ASN A 50 -9.66 -17.25 4.67
C ASN A 50 -9.56 -18.65 5.29
N VAL A 51 -9.65 -18.80 6.61
CA VAL A 51 -9.72 -20.11 7.27
C VAL A 51 -11.06 -20.78 6.94
N VAL A 52 -12.17 -20.08 7.19
CA VAL A 52 -13.53 -20.58 6.93
C VAL A 52 -13.72 -20.97 5.46
N LYS A 53 -13.21 -20.16 4.52
CA LYS A 53 -13.25 -20.48 3.09
C LYS A 53 -12.49 -21.74 2.73
N ARG A 54 -11.35 -22.00 3.37
CA ARG A 54 -10.56 -23.21 3.13
C ARG A 54 -11.23 -24.45 3.71
N GLU A 55 -11.78 -24.35 4.92
CA GLU A 55 -12.51 -25.44 5.58
C GLU A 55 -13.78 -25.82 4.82
N ASN A 56 -14.50 -24.83 4.28
CA ASN A 56 -15.71 -25.05 3.49
C ASN A 56 -15.43 -25.39 2.02
N HIS A 57 -14.17 -25.47 1.59
CA HIS A 57 -13.82 -25.84 0.22
C HIS A 57 -13.90 -27.36 0.03
N ILE A 58 -15.13 -27.88 -0.08
CA ILE A 58 -15.41 -29.24 -0.51
C ILE A 58 -15.94 -29.15 -1.96
N GLY A 59 -15.15 -29.59 -2.94
CA GLY A 59 -15.67 -29.83 -4.30
C GLY A 59 -15.41 -28.77 -5.39
N GLY A 60 -14.45 -27.85 -5.23
CA GLY A 60 -13.73 -27.28 -6.38
C GLY A 60 -14.33 -26.10 -7.17
N GLU A 61 -15.51 -25.55 -6.82
CA GLU A 61 -16.11 -24.45 -7.61
C GLU A 61 -15.85 -23.03 -7.06
N LEU A 62 -15.50 -22.88 -5.78
CA LEU A 62 -15.28 -21.57 -5.14
C LEU A 62 -13.79 -21.26 -4.94
N HIS A 63 -13.40 -20.00 -5.08
CA HIS A 63 -12.03 -19.56 -4.78
C HIS A 63 -11.64 -19.90 -3.33
N THR A 64 -10.52 -20.60 -3.17
CA THR A 64 -9.97 -21.03 -1.87
C THR A 64 -9.50 -19.88 -0.97
N ARG A 65 -9.43 -18.65 -1.50
CA ARG A 65 -8.92 -17.46 -0.80
C ARG A 65 -9.67 -16.22 -1.22
N SER A 66 -9.84 -15.35 -0.25
CA SER A 66 -10.14 -13.94 -0.41
C SER A 66 -8.88 -13.11 -0.34
N ASN A 67 -8.81 -12.09 -1.17
CA ASN A 67 -7.69 -11.17 -1.24
C ASN A 67 -8.11 -9.79 -0.73
N MET A 68 -7.23 -9.13 -0.01
CA MET A 68 -7.45 -7.76 0.44
C MET A 68 -6.33 -6.88 -0.09
N ALA A 69 -6.65 -5.71 -0.63
CA ALA A 69 -5.68 -4.67 -0.91
C ALA A 69 -5.80 -3.56 0.14
N MET A 70 -4.72 -3.27 0.83
CA MET A 70 -4.62 -2.21 1.82
C MET A 70 -3.66 -1.15 1.28
N VAL A 71 -4.17 0.04 1.01
CA VAL A 71 -3.39 1.19 0.55
C VAL A 71 -3.34 2.19 1.69
N MET A 72 -2.14 2.48 2.19
CA MET A 72 -1.93 3.44 3.26
C MET A 72 -1.16 4.64 2.72
N ASP A 73 -1.90 5.70 2.41
CA ASP A 73 -1.38 6.97 1.96
C ASP A 73 -0.99 7.89 3.12
N ASP A 74 0.03 8.70 2.89
CA ASP A 74 0.63 9.63 3.84
C ASP A 74 0.91 9.04 5.24
N ILE A 75 1.84 8.08 5.30
CA ILE A 75 2.26 7.45 6.57
C ILE A 75 3.08 8.37 7.49
N SER A 76 3.26 9.65 7.15
CA SER A 76 4.20 10.56 7.82
C SER A 76 3.82 10.80 9.29
N GLY A 77 2.52 10.93 9.58
CA GLY A 77 1.99 10.99 10.94
C GLY A 77 1.82 9.63 11.62
N TYR A 78 2.03 8.53 10.90
CA TYR A 78 1.64 7.17 11.31
C TYR A 78 2.77 6.31 11.89
N ARG A 79 3.97 6.87 12.02
CA ARG A 79 5.20 6.13 12.39
C ARG A 79 5.05 5.29 13.67
N SER A 80 4.44 5.85 14.73
CA SER A 80 4.26 5.15 16.01
C SER A 80 3.31 3.95 15.88
N GLN A 81 2.28 4.06 15.05
CA GLN A 81 1.29 3.01 14.79
C GLN A 81 1.88 1.92 13.88
N LEU A 82 2.70 2.27 12.89
CA LEU A 82 3.36 1.30 12.01
C LEU A 82 4.18 0.25 12.78
N ASN A 83 4.85 0.65 13.86
CA ASN A 83 5.60 -0.28 14.71
C ASN A 83 4.73 -1.39 15.29
N LYS A 84 3.54 -1.03 15.78
CA LYS A 84 2.57 -1.98 16.34
C LYS A 84 2.04 -2.96 15.29
N LEU A 85 2.10 -2.57 14.02
CA LEU A 85 1.61 -3.35 12.89
C LEU A 85 2.65 -4.31 12.29
N SER A 86 3.86 -4.39 12.83
CA SER A 86 4.93 -5.27 12.32
C SER A 86 4.47 -6.72 12.12
N ALA A 87 3.64 -7.25 13.02
CA ALA A 87 3.07 -8.59 12.89
C ALA A 87 2.11 -8.73 11.69
N VAL A 88 1.31 -7.70 11.39
CA VAL A 88 0.41 -7.68 10.22
C VAL A 88 1.24 -7.67 8.94
N PHE A 89 2.26 -6.81 8.87
CA PHE A 89 3.14 -6.73 7.70
C PHE A 89 3.88 -8.03 7.43
N ASN A 90 4.48 -8.65 8.45
CA ASN A 90 5.19 -9.92 8.33
C ASN A 90 4.28 -11.09 7.90
N ASN A 91 3.02 -11.08 8.31
CA ASN A 91 2.07 -12.16 8.00
C ASN A 91 1.12 -11.85 6.84
N SER A 92 1.25 -10.67 6.21
CA SER A 92 0.36 -10.19 5.15
C SER A 92 0.14 -11.21 4.03
N ARG A 93 1.21 -11.85 3.54
CA ARG A 93 1.14 -12.91 2.51
C ARG A 93 0.36 -14.14 2.96
N HIS A 94 0.50 -14.55 4.22
CA HIS A 94 -0.26 -15.67 4.79
C HIS A 94 -1.76 -15.34 4.85
N TYR A 95 -2.09 -14.08 5.14
CA TYR A 95 -3.46 -13.59 5.23
C TYR A 95 -4.04 -13.18 3.87
N SER A 96 -3.24 -13.26 2.79
CA SER A 96 -3.61 -12.80 1.44
C SER A 96 -3.99 -11.31 1.41
N ILE A 97 -3.22 -10.50 2.15
CA ILE A 97 -3.32 -9.05 2.19
C ILE A 97 -2.15 -8.48 1.38
N PHE A 98 -2.46 -7.76 0.31
CA PHE A 98 -1.52 -6.88 -0.39
C PHE A 98 -1.49 -5.55 0.34
N ILE A 99 -0.30 -5.03 0.67
CA ILE A 99 -0.15 -3.75 1.36
C ILE A 99 0.72 -2.82 0.51
N LEU A 100 0.21 -1.64 0.21
CA LEU A 100 0.91 -0.54 -0.43
C LEU A 100 1.07 0.59 0.59
N LEU A 101 2.31 0.91 0.96
CA LEU A 101 2.63 2.05 1.82
C LEU A 101 3.14 3.20 0.96
N CYS A 102 2.46 4.34 1.02
CA CYS A 102 2.86 5.57 0.35
C CYS A 102 3.31 6.60 1.38
N GLY A 103 4.46 7.22 1.16
CA GLY A 103 5.01 8.24 2.03
C GLY A 103 6.00 9.12 1.30
N GLN A 104 6.15 10.34 1.78
CA GLN A 104 7.10 11.31 1.21
C GLN A 104 8.54 11.02 1.65
N GLN A 105 8.72 10.52 2.87
CA GLN A 105 10.03 10.20 3.43
C GLN A 105 10.09 8.75 3.92
N TYR A 106 11.15 8.04 3.52
CA TYR A 106 11.38 6.66 3.90
C TYR A 106 11.69 6.49 5.41
N THR A 107 12.14 7.55 6.09
CA THR A 107 12.48 7.58 7.52
C THR A 107 11.30 7.24 8.45
N ASN A 108 10.08 7.38 7.94
CA ASN A 108 8.85 7.06 8.67
C ASN A 108 8.58 5.56 8.76
N VAL A 109 9.25 4.75 7.92
CA VAL A 109 9.14 3.29 7.94
C VAL A 109 10.18 2.69 8.87
N THR A 110 9.73 1.97 9.88
CA THR A 110 10.64 1.39 10.88
C THR A 110 11.36 0.14 10.34
N PRO A 111 12.53 -0.23 10.90
CA PRO A 111 13.33 -1.34 10.39
C PRO A 111 12.57 -2.67 10.28
N GLU A 112 11.68 -2.96 11.23
CA GLU A 112 10.88 -4.19 11.21
C GLU A 112 9.88 -4.21 10.05
N VAL A 113 9.20 -3.10 9.78
CA VAL A 113 8.33 -2.98 8.62
C VAL A 113 9.14 -3.06 7.32
N ARG A 114 10.33 -2.42 7.25
CA ARG A 114 11.21 -2.48 6.08
C ARG A 114 11.65 -3.90 5.71
N LYS A 115 11.85 -4.80 6.69
CA LYS A 115 12.22 -6.19 6.42
C LYS A 115 11.11 -6.98 5.73
N SER A 116 9.85 -6.63 6.00
CA SER A 116 8.68 -7.28 5.43
C SER A 116 8.41 -6.91 3.96
N MET A 117 8.97 -5.77 3.50
CA MET A 117 8.73 -5.21 2.17
C MET A 117 9.35 -6.07 1.06
N ASN A 118 8.54 -6.33 0.04
CA ASN A 118 8.93 -7.16 -1.12
C ASN A 118 9.44 -6.36 -2.29
N ALA A 119 8.84 -5.21 -2.53
CA ALA A 119 9.21 -4.32 -3.60
C ALA A 119 9.26 -2.90 -3.06
N ILE A 120 10.21 -2.11 -3.55
CA ILE A 120 10.36 -0.70 -3.23
C ILE A 120 10.27 0.09 -4.53
N ILE A 121 9.36 1.05 -4.58
CA ILE A 121 9.19 1.96 -5.72
C ILE A 121 9.58 3.35 -5.21
N THR A 122 10.54 3.97 -5.89
CA THR A 122 11.07 5.28 -5.48
C THR A 122 11.18 6.21 -6.68
N MET A 123 10.80 7.46 -6.47
CA MET A 123 10.94 8.55 -7.42
C MET A 123 12.14 9.42 -7.04
N GLY A 124 12.45 10.43 -7.85
CA GLY A 124 13.55 11.37 -7.56
C GLY A 124 13.39 12.03 -6.19
N THR A 125 14.51 12.17 -5.48
CA THR A 125 14.64 12.97 -4.25
C THR A 125 15.85 13.89 -4.37
N ASP A 126 15.77 15.12 -3.86
CA ASP A 126 16.84 16.12 -3.98
C ASP A 126 17.97 15.97 -2.94
N PRO A 127 17.69 15.75 -1.64
CA PRO A 127 18.75 15.71 -0.64
C PRO A 127 19.69 14.51 -0.81
N VAL A 128 21.00 14.76 -0.84
CA VAL A 128 22.03 13.71 -0.93
C VAL A 128 21.92 12.72 0.23
N SER A 129 21.67 13.23 1.44
CA SER A 129 21.49 12.40 2.64
C SER A 129 20.31 11.44 2.53
N GLU A 130 19.28 11.79 1.75
CA GLU A 130 18.15 10.91 1.48
C GLU A 130 18.50 9.80 0.49
N ARG A 131 19.25 10.11 -0.56
CA ARG A 131 19.74 9.10 -1.52
C ARG A 131 20.68 8.09 -0.86
N ASP A 132 21.55 8.57 0.04
CA ASP A 132 22.48 7.71 0.77
C ASP A 132 21.75 6.70 1.66
N ARG A 133 20.76 7.16 2.42
CA ARG A 133 19.94 6.28 3.28
C ARG A 133 19.05 5.35 2.48
N LEU A 134 18.49 5.81 1.36
CA LEU A 134 17.72 4.97 0.44
C LEU A 134 18.56 3.76 -0.04
N TYR A 135 19.83 3.99 -0.39
CA TYR A 135 20.76 2.91 -0.70
C TYR A 135 20.97 1.98 0.49
N ASP A 136 21.37 2.54 1.64
CA ASP A 136 21.75 1.73 2.80
C ASP A 136 20.59 0.85 3.30
N GLU A 137 19.36 1.36 3.24
CA GLU A 137 18.17 0.69 3.79
C GLU A 137 17.46 -0.24 2.80
N PHE A 138 17.46 0.06 1.50
CA PHE A 138 16.61 -0.64 0.52
C PHE A 138 17.35 -1.21 -0.68
N PHE A 139 18.47 -0.59 -1.10
CA PHE A 139 19.17 -0.93 -2.35
C PHE A 139 20.61 -1.39 -2.14
N SER A 140 20.96 -1.81 -0.92
CA SER A 140 22.30 -2.32 -0.56
C SER A 140 22.70 -3.61 -1.30
N PHE A 141 21.78 -4.22 -2.05
CA PHE A 141 22.10 -5.30 -2.99
C PHE A 141 22.82 -4.82 -4.26
N VAL A 142 22.79 -3.52 -4.57
CA VAL A 142 23.61 -2.93 -5.63
C VAL A 142 25.06 -2.86 -5.14
N PRO A 143 26.08 -3.25 -5.94
CA PRO A 143 27.45 -3.47 -5.44
C PRO A 143 28.13 -2.26 -4.80
N SER A 144 27.74 -1.04 -5.16
CA SER A 144 28.28 0.17 -4.55
C SER A 144 27.25 1.30 -4.53
N LYS A 145 27.34 2.13 -3.50
CA LYS A 145 26.51 3.33 -3.33
C LYS A 145 26.66 4.30 -4.51
N LYS A 146 27.89 4.48 -5.00
CA LYS A 146 28.19 5.32 -6.17
C LYS A 146 27.42 4.84 -7.41
N LEU A 147 27.48 3.54 -7.71
CA LEU A 147 26.78 2.95 -8.84
C LEU A 147 25.26 3.11 -8.70
N PHE A 148 24.72 2.89 -7.50
CA PHE A 148 23.30 3.13 -7.24
C PHE A 148 22.90 4.58 -7.51
N ILE A 149 23.65 5.55 -7.00
CA ILE A 149 23.35 6.98 -7.20
C ILE A 149 23.41 7.36 -8.68
N GLU A 150 24.38 6.85 -9.44
CA GLU A 150 24.46 7.07 -10.89
C GLU A 150 23.21 6.53 -11.61
N ILE A 151 22.81 5.28 -11.33
CA ILE A 151 21.60 4.68 -11.90
C ILE A 151 20.34 5.45 -11.49
N PHE A 152 20.22 5.76 -10.19
CA PHE A 152 19.08 6.49 -9.63
C PHE A 152 18.92 7.84 -10.33
N ASN A 153 19.99 8.63 -10.44
CA ASN A 153 19.97 9.93 -11.11
C ASN A 153 19.56 9.81 -12.59
N ILE A 154 20.06 8.80 -13.32
CA ILE A 154 19.68 8.58 -14.73
C ILE A 154 18.21 8.24 -14.84
N VAL A 155 17.71 7.32 -14.01
CA VAL A 155 16.33 6.86 -14.04
C VAL A 155 15.37 7.98 -13.64
N THR A 156 15.69 8.75 -12.61
CA THR A 156 14.80 9.80 -12.09
C THR A 156 15.01 11.17 -12.75
N ALA A 157 15.88 11.28 -13.76
CA ALA A 157 16.12 12.53 -14.48
C ALA A 157 14.91 13.02 -15.29
N THR A 158 14.02 12.09 -15.66
CA THR A 158 12.82 12.39 -16.45
C THR A 158 11.55 12.26 -15.62
N PRO A 159 10.56 13.15 -15.82
CA PRO A 159 9.27 13.07 -15.13
C PRO A 159 8.60 11.70 -15.31
N PHE A 160 7.85 11.29 -14.28
CA PHE A 160 7.08 10.04 -14.25
C PHE A 160 7.92 8.75 -14.30
N MET A 161 9.23 8.83 -14.09
CA MET A 161 10.08 7.66 -13.96
C MET A 161 10.31 7.30 -12.49
N ALA A 162 10.26 6.01 -12.20
CA ALA A 162 10.52 5.44 -10.90
C ALA A 162 11.53 4.30 -11.00
N LEU A 163 12.39 4.18 -10.00
CA LEU A 163 13.25 3.03 -9.80
C LEU A 163 12.49 2.00 -8.96
N VAL A 164 12.58 0.73 -9.33
CA VAL A 164 11.88 -0.38 -8.67
C VAL A 164 12.91 -1.42 -8.22
N GLY A 165 12.96 -1.67 -6.92
CA GLY A 165 13.79 -2.71 -6.32
C GLY A 165 12.96 -3.91 -5.90
N ASP A 166 13.23 -5.09 -6.47
CA ASP A 166 12.64 -6.36 -6.05
C ASP A 166 13.54 -7.07 -5.04
N ARG A 167 13.02 -7.25 -3.83
CA ARG A 167 13.73 -7.89 -2.74
C ARG A 167 13.55 -9.41 -2.67
N ASN A 168 12.62 -9.98 -3.44
CA ASN A 168 12.25 -11.39 -3.40
C ASN A 168 12.96 -12.28 -4.41
N VAL A 169 13.61 -11.71 -5.43
CA VAL A 169 14.34 -12.51 -6.42
C VAL A 169 15.51 -13.21 -5.76
N TYR A 170 15.55 -14.54 -5.89
CA TYR A 170 16.65 -15.38 -5.45
C TYR A 170 17.80 -15.32 -6.46
N GLY A 171 19.04 -15.23 -5.96
CA GLY A 171 20.25 -15.27 -6.77
C GLY A 171 21.20 -14.09 -6.54
N ASN A 172 22.44 -14.25 -7.00
CA ASN A 172 23.52 -13.30 -6.72
C ASN A 172 23.60 -12.13 -7.72
N ASN A 173 22.86 -12.20 -8.84
CA ASN A 173 22.87 -11.12 -9.83
C ASN A 173 21.93 -9.98 -9.40
N TRP A 174 22.51 -8.93 -8.84
CA TRP A 174 21.79 -7.73 -8.39
C TRP A 174 20.98 -7.05 -9.50
N ARG A 175 21.37 -7.20 -10.78
CA ARG A 175 20.64 -6.60 -11.92
C ARG A 175 19.25 -7.19 -12.10
N ASN A 176 19.04 -8.44 -11.68
CA ASN A 176 17.71 -9.08 -11.73
C ASN A 176 16.75 -8.53 -10.66
N ARG A 177 17.24 -7.65 -9.77
CA ARG A 177 16.48 -7.05 -8.67
C ARG A 177 16.21 -5.57 -8.88
N LEU A 178 16.71 -4.98 -9.96
CA LEU A 178 16.61 -3.54 -10.21
C LEU A 178 15.95 -3.29 -11.56
N PHE A 179 14.84 -2.59 -11.53
CA PHE A 179 14.03 -2.25 -12.70
C PHE A 179 13.74 -0.74 -12.68
N TYR A 180 13.23 -0.22 -13.79
CA TYR A 180 12.66 1.11 -13.85
C TYR A 180 11.29 1.05 -14.53
N TYR A 181 10.41 1.94 -14.12
CA TYR A 181 9.09 2.08 -14.71
C TYR A 181 8.85 3.54 -15.09
N ARG A 182 8.33 3.75 -16.30
CA ARG A 182 7.86 5.07 -16.75
C ARG A 182 6.34 5.04 -16.77
N ALA A 183 5.72 5.78 -15.86
CA ALA A 183 4.28 5.89 -15.82
C ALA A 183 3.76 6.62 -17.06
N LYS A 184 2.65 6.12 -17.59
CA LYS A 184 1.85 6.82 -18.60
C LYS A 184 0.81 7.65 -17.86
N PRO A 185 0.43 8.83 -18.37
CA PRO A 185 -0.73 9.55 -17.87
C PRO A 185 -1.95 8.61 -17.85
N TYR A 186 -2.62 8.53 -16.71
CA TYR A 186 -3.85 7.75 -16.62
C TYR A 186 -5.02 8.59 -17.18
N PRO A 187 -6.02 7.96 -17.83
CA PRO A 187 -7.18 8.68 -18.32
C PRO A 187 -7.99 9.23 -17.14
N SER A 188 -8.59 10.41 -17.27
CA SER A 188 -9.43 11.02 -16.22
C SER A 188 -10.63 10.15 -15.82
N SER A 189 -11.02 9.19 -16.65
CA SER A 189 -12.07 8.20 -16.38
C SER A 189 -11.58 6.94 -15.67
N PHE A 190 -10.29 6.85 -15.32
CA PHE A 190 -9.74 5.69 -14.64
C PHE A 190 -10.38 5.53 -13.27
N LYS A 191 -10.87 4.31 -13.02
CA LYS A 191 -11.45 3.89 -11.75
C LYS A 191 -10.83 2.57 -11.33
N LEU A 192 -10.45 2.48 -10.06
CA LEU A 192 -9.97 1.24 -9.46
C LEU A 192 -11.13 0.29 -9.20
N GLY A 193 -10.92 -0.99 -9.49
CA GLY A 193 -11.91 -2.04 -9.22
C GLY A 193 -12.96 -2.20 -10.32
N SER A 194 -13.91 -3.12 -10.07
CA SER A 194 -14.97 -3.47 -11.03
C SER A 194 -16.15 -2.49 -10.97
N HIS A 195 -17.05 -2.56 -11.95
CA HIS A 195 -18.29 -1.77 -11.91
C HIS A 195 -19.13 -2.05 -10.65
N SER A 196 -19.28 -3.32 -10.27
CA SER A 196 -20.01 -3.74 -9.07
C SER A 196 -19.44 -3.17 -7.76
N PHE A 197 -18.13 -2.93 -7.72
CA PHE A 197 -17.45 -2.30 -6.58
C PHE A 197 -17.92 -0.84 -6.40
N TRP A 198 -18.08 -0.12 -7.50
CA TRP A 198 -18.61 1.25 -7.51
C TRP A 198 -20.13 1.31 -7.28
N GLU A 199 -20.90 0.39 -7.86
CA GLU A 199 -22.35 0.30 -7.58
C GLU A 199 -22.62 0.09 -6.09
N SER A 200 -21.85 -0.77 -5.42
CA SER A 200 -21.98 -0.98 -3.98
C SER A 200 -21.69 0.28 -3.18
N HIS A 201 -20.78 1.14 -3.64
CA HIS A 201 -20.55 2.43 -3.03
C HIS A 201 -21.79 3.32 -3.19
N TYR A 202 -22.30 3.50 -4.41
CA TYR A 202 -23.47 4.36 -4.64
C TYR A 202 -24.73 3.90 -3.88
N MET A 203 -24.91 2.60 -3.68
CA MET A 203 -26.05 2.04 -2.96
C MET A 203 -25.97 2.18 -1.43
N ARG A 204 -24.78 2.33 -0.86
CA ARG A 204 -24.55 2.23 0.59
C ARG A 204 -23.92 3.46 1.21
N TYR A 205 -23.26 4.28 0.40
CA TYR A 205 -22.54 5.44 0.88
C TYR A 205 -23.51 6.56 1.25
N ASN A 206 -23.33 7.13 2.44
CA ASN A 206 -24.07 8.30 2.88
C ASN A 206 -23.22 9.56 2.61
N PRO A 207 -23.58 10.42 1.64
CA PRO A 207 -22.83 11.64 1.34
C PRO A 207 -22.80 12.65 2.50
N LYS A 208 -23.70 12.50 3.49
CA LYS A 208 -23.81 13.37 4.67
C LYS A 208 -23.20 12.78 5.95
N HIS A 209 -22.45 11.68 5.84
CA HIS A 209 -21.83 11.01 7.00
C HIS A 209 -21.00 11.97 7.89
N ASN A 210 -20.36 12.99 7.30
CA ASN A 210 -19.60 14.02 8.02
C ASN A 210 -20.48 15.06 8.76
N VAL A 211 -21.76 15.20 8.41
CA VAL A 211 -22.68 16.19 8.99
C VAL A 211 -23.55 15.57 10.09
N GLU A 212 -23.80 14.25 10.03
CA GLU A 212 -24.68 13.55 10.98
C GLU A 212 -24.03 13.20 12.33
N LEU A 213 -22.70 13.34 12.47
CA LEU A 213 -22.00 13.18 13.76
C LEU A 213 -22.38 14.25 14.81
N LEU A 214 -23.13 15.30 14.44
CA LEU A 214 -23.58 16.37 15.34
C LEU A 214 -25.01 16.18 15.92
N ARG A 215 -25.65 15.02 15.71
CA ARG A 215 -27.05 14.78 16.16
C ARG A 215 -27.23 13.85 17.36
N TRP A 216 -26.19 13.64 18.16
CA TRP A 216 -26.29 12.85 19.40
C TRP A 216 -25.78 13.65 20.62
N ALA A 217 -26.34 14.85 20.81
CA ALA A 217 -26.35 15.56 22.08
C ALA A 217 -27.78 15.56 22.64
#